data_AF-A0A2G6C767-F1
#
_entry.id   AF-A0A2G6C767-F1
#
_cell.length_a   1.000
_cell.length_b   1.000
_cell.length_c   1.000
_cell.angle_alpha   90.00
_cell.angle_beta   90.00
_cell.angle_gamma   90.00
#
_symmetry.space_group_name_H-M   'P 1'
#
loop_
_entity.id
_entity.type
_entity.pdbx_description
1 polymer ?
#
loop_
_entity_poly.entity_id
_entity_poly.type
_entity_poly.pdbx_seq_one_letter_code
_entity_poly.pdbx_strand_id
1 'polypeptide(L)'
;MSEILDQQRQIIDDIDQEIIKLLARRFEAACIIGREKQQIGKDVFDTNREQSVLDDRAGVAEDEGLNPDFVRNLMQMIMDEAKAVQRDMSLS
;
A
#
# COMPACT_ATOMS: atom_id res chain seq x y z
N MET A 1 -14.32 -14.65 30.78
CA MET A 1 -13.63 -13.95 29.68
C MET A 1 -12.23 -14.52 29.60
N SER A 2 -11.69 -14.76 28.41
CA SER A 2 -10.35 -15.37 28.28
C SER A 2 -9.31 -14.25 28.18
N GLU A 3 -8.47 -14.11 29.21
CA GLU A 3 -7.42 -13.08 29.26
C GLU A 3 -6.46 -13.16 28.07
N ILE A 4 -6.18 -14.38 27.58
CA ILE A 4 -5.35 -14.59 26.39
C ILE A 4 -6.03 -14.01 25.15
N LEU A 5 -7.34 -14.20 24.98
CA LEU A 5 -8.06 -13.62 23.83
C LEU A 5 -8.01 -12.10 23.85
N ASP A 6 -8.19 -11.49 25.03
CA ASP A 6 -8.16 -10.04 25.16
C ASP A 6 -6.75 -9.47 24.88
N GLN A 7 -5.70 -10.14 25.37
CA GLN A 7 -4.31 -9.76 25.07
C GLN A 7 -3.97 -9.88 23.57
N GLN A 8 -4.39 -10.96 22.91
CA GLN A 8 -4.13 -11.14 21.47
C GLN A 8 -4.89 -10.11 20.62
N ARG A 9 -6.11 -9.74 21.03
CA ARG A 9 -6.86 -8.67 20.35
C ARG A 9 -6.16 -7.32 20.47
N GLN A 10 -5.62 -6.99 21.64
CA GLN A 10 -4.87 -5.75 21.81
C GLN A 10 -3.65 -5.69 20.88
N ILE A 11 -2.93 -6.81 20.73
CA ILE A 11 -1.80 -6.89 19.79
C ILE A 11 -2.26 -6.65 18.34
N ILE A 12 -3.39 -7.24 17.94
CA ILE A 12 -3.98 -7.01 16.61
C ILE A 12 -4.34 -5.53 16.43
N ASP A 13 -5.03 -4.93 17.41
CA ASP A 13 -5.45 -3.52 17.36
C ASP A 13 -4.25 -2.57 17.24
N ASP A 14 -3.14 -2.89 17.92
CA ASP A 14 -1.91 -2.12 17.87
C ASP A 14 -1.24 -2.24 16.48
N ILE A 15 -1.16 -3.46 15.94
CA ILE A 15 -0.63 -3.72 14.58
C ILE A 15 -1.47 -3.00 13.52
N ASP A 16 -2.79 -3.05 13.63
CA ASP A 16 -3.71 -2.39 12.70
C ASP A 16 -3.49 -0.87 12.70
N GLN A 17 -3.29 -0.26 13.86
CA GLN A 17 -2.93 1.16 13.96
C GLN A 17 -1.58 1.47 13.29
N GLU A 18 -0.60 0.59 13.42
CA GLU A 18 0.69 0.75 12.73
C GLU A 18 0.55 0.64 11.21
N ILE A 19 -0.25 -0.31 10.72
CA ILE A 19 -0.55 -0.45 9.28
C ILE A 19 -1.14 0.86 8.74
N ILE A 20 -2.12 1.46 9.44
CA ILE A 20 -2.74 2.72 9.02
C ILE A 20 -1.71 3.86 8.95
N LYS A 21 -0.82 3.97 9.95
CA LYS A 21 0.26 4.99 9.95
C LYS A 21 1.25 4.77 8.81
N LEU A 22 1.58 3.53 8.49
CA LEU A 22 2.45 3.18 7.37
C LEU A 22 1.80 3.51 6.03
N LEU A 23 0.51 3.23 5.87
CA LEU A 23 -0.25 3.58 4.66
C LEU A 23 -0.30 5.09 4.44
N ALA A 24 -0.53 5.89 5.48
CA ALA A 24 -0.52 7.34 5.38
C ALA A 24 0.82 7.88 4.84
N ARG A 25 1.94 7.40 5.39
CA ARG A 25 3.30 7.75 4.92
C ARG A 25 3.53 7.29 3.48
N ARG A 26 3.04 6.10 3.11
CA ARG A 26 3.14 5.57 1.74
C ARG A 26 2.39 6.45 0.75
N PHE A 27 1.20 6.94 1.10
CA PHE A 27 0.39 7.81 0.24
C PHE A 27 1.03 9.18 0.07
N GLU A 28 1.61 9.76 1.12
CA GLU A 28 2.39 11.00 0.99
C GLU A 28 3.54 10.84 -0.03
N ALA A 29 4.30 9.75 0.06
CA ALA A 29 5.36 9.44 -0.90
C ALA A 29 4.81 9.28 -2.33
N ALA A 30 3.69 8.58 -2.50
CA ALA A 30 3.03 8.44 -3.80
C ALA A 30 2.62 9.81 -4.37
N CYS A 31 2.08 10.71 -3.55
CA CYS A 31 1.66 12.05 -3.99
C CYS A 31 2.85 12.91 -4.43
N ILE A 32 3.99 12.81 -3.77
CA ILE A 32 5.24 13.47 -4.21
C ILE A 32 5.64 12.94 -5.59
N ILE A 33 5.65 11.62 -5.79
CA ILE A 33 5.94 10.99 -7.09
C ILE A 33 4.94 11.46 -8.16
N GLY A 34 3.65 11.54 -7.84
CA GLY A 34 2.61 12.01 -8.75
C GLY A 34 2.84 13.45 -9.21
N ARG A 35 3.15 14.37 -8.28
CA ARG A 35 3.47 15.77 -8.59
C ARG A 35 4.69 15.90 -9.50
N GLU A 36 5.74 15.12 -9.23
CA GLU A 36 6.95 15.11 -10.07
C GLU A 36 6.65 14.61 -11.50
N LYS A 37 5.86 13.54 -11.63
CA LYS A 37 5.46 12.99 -12.95
C LYS A 37 4.64 13.98 -13.78
N GLN A 38 3.74 14.74 -13.14
CA GLN A 38 2.97 15.79 -13.79
C GLN A 38 3.88 16.90 -14.34
N GLN A 39 4.92 17.31 -13.58
CA GLN A 39 5.88 18.30 -14.04
C GLN A 39 6.70 17.83 -15.25
N ILE A 40 7.01 16.54 -15.33
CA ILE A 40 7.81 15.95 -16.40
C ILE A 40 6.96 15.51 -17.61
N GLY A 41 5.63 15.53 -17.51
CA GLY A 41 4.72 15.13 -18.59
C GLY A 41 4.71 13.63 -18.91
N LYS A 42 5.02 12.78 -17.92
CA LYS A 42 5.07 11.31 -18.09
C LYS A 42 3.82 10.62 -17.54
N ASP A 43 2.74 10.65 -18.32
CA ASP A 43 1.47 10.00 -17.93
C ASP A 43 1.34 8.52 -18.32
N VAL A 44 2.35 7.88 -18.95
CA VAL A 44 2.12 6.56 -19.59
C VAL A 44 3.10 5.44 -19.17
N PHE A 45 4.10 5.69 -18.32
CA PHE A 45 5.26 4.78 -18.22
C PHE A 45 5.35 3.84 -17.01
N ASP A 46 4.43 3.86 -16.05
CA ASP A 46 4.67 3.16 -14.77
C ASP A 46 4.02 1.79 -14.61
N THR A 47 3.32 1.26 -15.61
CA THR A 47 2.71 -0.09 -15.54
C THR A 47 3.75 -1.19 -15.30
N ASN A 48 4.92 -1.10 -15.96
CA ASN A 48 6.01 -2.06 -15.76
C ASN A 48 6.58 -1.98 -14.33
N ARG A 49 6.64 -0.77 -13.78
CA ARG A 49 7.11 -0.55 -12.41
C ARG A 49 6.12 -1.10 -11.40
N GLU A 50 4.83 -0.86 -11.60
CA GLU A 50 3.75 -1.40 -10.75
C GLU A 50 3.78 -2.93 -10.74
N GLN A 51 3.85 -3.56 -11.91
CA GLN A 51 3.94 -5.02 -12.01
C GLN A 51 5.16 -5.57 -11.25
N SER A 52 6.34 -4.94 -11.41
CA SER A 52 7.54 -5.32 -10.65
C SER A 52 7.36 -5.15 -9.14
N VAL A 53 6.68 -4.10 -8.66
CA VAL A 53 6.38 -4.00 -7.21
C VAL A 53 5.49 -5.15 -6.77
N LEU A 54 4.45 -5.49 -7.53
CA LEU A 54 3.50 -6.54 -7.16
C LEU A 54 4.19 -7.90 -7.07
N ASP A 55 5.03 -8.22 -8.05
CA ASP A 55 5.77 -9.50 -8.07
C ASP A 55 6.83 -9.56 -6.96
N ASP A 56 7.57 -8.47 -6.72
CA ASP A 56 8.52 -8.40 -5.61
C ASP A 56 7.82 -8.59 -4.25
N ARG A 57 6.65 -7.98 -4.05
CA ARG A 57 5.91 -8.08 -2.77
C ARG A 57 5.23 -9.43 -2.61
N ALA A 58 4.81 -10.06 -3.70
CA ALA A 58 4.34 -11.45 -3.68
C ALA A 58 5.47 -12.40 -3.28
N GLY A 59 6.70 -12.20 -3.78
CA GLY A 59 7.86 -12.98 -3.36
C GLY A 59 8.18 -12.84 -1.87
N VAL A 60 8.19 -11.60 -1.34
CA VAL A 60 8.37 -11.36 0.10
C VAL A 60 7.25 -12.02 0.93
N ALA A 61 6.02 -12.06 0.41
CA ALA A 61 4.92 -12.73 1.10
C ALA A 61 5.17 -14.23 1.27
N GLU A 62 5.70 -14.90 0.24
CA GLU A 62 6.06 -16.32 0.32
C GLU A 62 7.13 -16.57 1.39
N ASP A 63 8.16 -15.72 1.44
CA ASP A 63 9.25 -15.82 2.43
C ASP A 63 8.74 -15.68 3.88
N GLU A 64 7.70 -14.87 4.08
CA GLU A 64 7.05 -14.65 5.39
C GLU A 64 5.90 -15.65 5.68
N GLY A 65 5.68 -16.64 4.80
CA GLY A 65 4.62 -17.66 4.96
C GLY A 65 3.20 -17.15 4.72
N LEU A 66 3.06 -16.01 4.04
CA LEU A 66 1.78 -15.44 3.62
C LEU A 66 1.38 -15.91 2.22
N ASN A 67 0.09 -15.84 1.92
CA ASN A 67 -0.39 -16.14 0.56
C ASN A 67 0.05 -15.00 -0.40
N PRO A 68 0.87 -15.29 -1.43
CA PRO A 68 1.36 -14.28 -2.38
C PRO A 68 0.24 -13.58 -3.14
N ASP A 69 -0.83 -14.29 -3.51
CA ASP A 69 -1.96 -13.71 -4.22
C ASP A 69 -2.75 -12.75 -3.34
N PHE A 70 -2.86 -13.05 -2.04
CA PHE A 70 -3.47 -12.13 -1.09
C PHE A 70 -2.67 -10.83 -1.00
N VAL A 71 -1.34 -10.91 -0.86
CA VAL A 71 -0.48 -9.72 -0.77
C VAL A 71 -0.47 -8.94 -2.08
N ARG A 72 -0.45 -9.62 -3.23
CA ARG A 72 -0.60 -8.99 -4.54
C ARG A 72 -1.88 -8.16 -4.62
N ASN A 73 -3.02 -8.75 -4.25
CA ASN A 73 -4.31 -8.06 -4.26
C ASN A 73 -4.35 -6.87 -3.28
N LEU A 74 -3.81 -7.05 -2.07
CA LEU A 74 -3.70 -5.97 -1.09
C LEU A 74 -2.87 -4.80 -1.63
N MET A 75 -1.70 -5.09 -2.19
CA MET A 75 -0.82 -4.06 -2.75
C MET A 75 -1.44 -3.35 -3.94
N GLN A 76 -2.20 -4.07 -4.78
CA GLN A 76 -2.97 -3.48 -5.87
C GLN A 76 -4.02 -2.50 -5.35
N MET A 77 -4.83 -2.89 -4.36
CA MET A 77 -5.84 -2.00 -3.74
C MET A 77 -5.19 -0.73 -3.17
N ILE A 78 -4.04 -0.86 -2.50
CA ILE A 78 -3.30 0.29 -1.96
C ILE A 78 -2.77 1.20 -3.08
N MET A 79 -2.32 0.66 -4.21
CA MET A 79 -1.89 1.47 -5.36
C MET A 79 -3.05 2.21 -6.01
N ASP A 80 -4.20 1.55 -6.16
CA ASP A 80 -5.38 2.14 -6.77
C ASP A 80 -5.95 3.28 -5.93
N GLU A 81 -6.01 3.11 -4.61
CA GLU A 81 -6.39 4.17 -3.67
C GLU A 81 -5.45 5.38 -3.77
N ALA A 82 -4.13 5.14 -3.83
CA ALA A 82 -3.16 6.22 -3.99
C ALA A 82 -3.38 7.02 -5.29
N LYS A 83 -3.74 6.35 -6.39
CA LYS A 83 -4.07 7.01 -7.67
C LYS A 83 -5.37 7.80 -7.57
N ALA A 84 -6.38 7.31 -6.85
CA ALA A 84 -7.63 8.02 -6.63
C ALA A 84 -7.41 9.32 -5.85
N VAL A 85 -6.70 9.24 -4.71
CA VAL A 85 -6.35 10.40 -3.88
C VAL A 85 -5.55 11.47 -4.66
N GLN A 86 -4.63 11.05 -5.52
CA GLN A 86 -3.87 11.96 -6.38
C GLN A 86 -4.74 12.70 -7.40
N ARG A 87 -5.71 12.01 -8.01
CA ARG A 87 -6.64 12.61 -8.98
C ARG A 87 -7.51 13.68 -8.31
N ASP A 88 -8.02 13.40 -7.12
CA ASP A 88 -8.85 14.36 -6.40
C ASP A 88 -8.08 15.63 -6.05
N MET A 89 -6.82 15.52 -5.60
CA MET A 89 -5.97 16.69 -5.33
C MET A 89 -5.59 17.50 -6.58
N SER A 90 -5.65 16.90 -7.77
CA SER A 90 -5.41 17.63 -9.02
C SER A 90 -6.64 18.41 -9.52
N LEU A 91 -7.81 18.15 -8.93
CA LEU A 91 -9.10 18.79 -9.27
C LEU A 91 -9.51 19.90 -8.28
N SER A 92 -8.75 20.09 -7.20
CA SER A 92 -8.94 21.11 -6.15
C SER A 92 -7.96 22.26 -6.30
#